data_AF-A0A7X3VYB7-F1
#
_entry.id   AF-A0A7X3VYB7-F1
#
_cell.length_a   1.000
_cell.length_b   1.000
_cell.length_c   1.000
_cell.angle_alpha   90.00
_cell.angle_beta   90.00
_cell.angle_gamma   90.00
#
_symmetry.space_group_name_H-M   'P 1'
#
loop_
_entity.id
_entity.type
_entity.pdbx_description
1 polymer ?
#
loop_
_entity_poly.entity_id
_entity_poly.type
_entity_poly.pdbx_seq_one_letter_code
_entity_poly.pdbx_strand_id
1 'polypeptide(L)'
;GIRDSAAIFNEIQVPVWSTAVTTGGAWHMNLFPEDINLPIACGKVLVRPGDIIMADDGGAIVVPPRLAPKIIEIAGERDEHEVFVRMRLREGGELNKYYPFNEEGLREYEEWLAAQE
;
A
#
# COMPACT_ATOMS: atom_id res chain seq x y z
N GLY A 1 16.78 -10.86 -3.22
CA GLY A 1 17.09 -9.74 -4.13
C GLY A 1 16.82 -10.19 -5.55
N ILE A 2 16.64 -9.24 -6.46
CA ILE A 2 16.37 -9.50 -7.88
C ILE A 2 17.62 -9.22 -8.72
N ARG A 3 17.70 -9.81 -9.90
CA ARG A 3 18.71 -9.50 -10.92
C ARG A 3 18.06 -8.93 -12.16
N ASP A 4 18.86 -8.47 -13.12
CA ASP A 4 18.40 -7.97 -14.41
C ASP A 4 17.42 -6.78 -14.29
N SER A 5 17.56 -5.97 -13.23
CA SER A 5 16.62 -4.89 -12.91
C SER A 5 16.49 -3.85 -14.03
N ALA A 6 17.58 -3.56 -14.75
CA ALA A 6 17.53 -2.63 -15.88
C ALA A 6 16.60 -3.13 -17.01
N ALA A 7 16.72 -4.41 -17.38
CA ALA A 7 15.83 -5.01 -18.38
C ALA A 7 14.39 -5.12 -17.86
N ILE A 8 14.22 -5.51 -16.59
CA ILE A 8 12.89 -5.60 -15.95
C ILE A 8 12.16 -4.25 -16.02
N PHE A 9 12.81 -3.14 -15.68
CA PHE A 9 12.13 -1.85 -15.60
C PHE A 9 12.05 -1.09 -16.94
N ASN A 10 13.04 -1.26 -17.83
CA ASN A 10 13.09 -0.48 -19.07
C ASN A 10 12.51 -1.22 -20.29
N GLU A 11 12.54 -2.55 -20.29
CA GLU A 11 12.17 -3.35 -21.47
C GLU A 11 10.93 -4.22 -21.20
N ILE A 12 10.92 -4.97 -20.10
CA ILE A 12 9.84 -5.94 -19.80
C ILE A 12 8.66 -5.25 -19.08
N GLN A 13 8.95 -4.26 -18.24
CA GLN A 13 7.99 -3.45 -17.49
C GLN A 13 7.04 -4.27 -16.61
N VAL A 14 7.57 -5.31 -15.95
CA VAL A 14 6.82 -6.07 -14.94
C VAL A 14 6.99 -5.45 -13.56
N PRO A 15 5.91 -5.31 -12.77
CA PRO A 15 5.98 -4.76 -11.43
C PRO A 15 6.71 -5.72 -10.49
N VAL A 16 7.72 -5.22 -9.78
CA VAL A 16 8.54 -6.01 -8.86
C VAL A 16 8.85 -5.23 -7.59
N TRP A 17 8.58 -5.84 -6.44
CA TRP A 17 9.01 -5.37 -5.13
C TRP A 17 10.14 -6.26 -4.60
N SER A 18 11.25 -5.66 -4.16
CA SER A 18 12.42 -6.39 -3.65
C SER A 18 13.18 -5.55 -2.65
N THR A 19 13.79 -6.19 -1.65
CA THR A 19 14.65 -5.54 -0.66
C THR A 19 16.05 -5.22 -1.17
N ALA A 20 16.45 -5.80 -2.31
CA ALA A 20 17.79 -5.60 -2.89
C ALA A 20 17.84 -5.94 -4.39
N VAL A 21 18.81 -5.36 -5.08
CA VAL A 21 19.26 -5.76 -6.43
C VAL A 21 20.59 -6.50 -6.28
N THR A 22 20.78 -7.59 -7.02
CA THR A 22 21.98 -8.44 -6.99
C THR A 22 22.35 -8.88 -8.40
N THR A 23 23.65 -9.06 -8.65
CA THR A 23 24.18 -9.69 -9.87
C THR A 23 24.28 -11.21 -9.74
N GLY A 24 24.24 -11.73 -8.51
CA GLY A 24 24.36 -13.17 -8.22
C GLY A 24 23.10 -13.94 -8.60
N GLY A 25 23.24 -14.97 -9.43
CA GLY A 25 22.17 -15.92 -9.71
C GLY A 25 21.86 -16.83 -8.53
N ALA A 26 20.61 -17.28 -8.39
CA ALA A 26 20.18 -18.18 -7.30
C ALA A 26 21.07 -19.43 -7.17
N TRP A 27 21.45 -20.03 -8.30
CA TRP A 27 22.37 -21.17 -8.38
C TRP A 27 23.75 -20.88 -7.79
N HIS A 28 24.34 -19.71 -8.06
CA HIS A 28 25.65 -19.33 -7.51
C HIS A 28 25.61 -19.13 -5.99
N MET A 29 24.42 -18.90 -5.43
CA MET A 29 24.18 -18.76 -3.99
C MET A 29 23.61 -20.04 -3.36
N ASN A 30 23.59 -21.16 -4.09
CA ASN A 30 23.01 -22.43 -3.65
C ASN A 30 21.56 -22.30 -3.15
N LEU A 31 20.78 -21.40 -3.77
CA LEU A 31 19.36 -21.22 -3.48
C LEU A 31 18.53 -22.01 -4.51
N PHE A 32 17.73 -22.94 -4.00
CA PHE A 32 16.84 -23.79 -4.80
C PHE A 32 15.39 -23.57 -4.38
N PRO A 33 14.41 -23.60 -5.31
CA PRO A 33 13.01 -23.66 -4.95
C PRO A 33 12.73 -24.96 -4.19
N GLU A 34 12.31 -24.85 -2.94
CA GLU A 34 11.97 -26.02 -2.12
C GLU A 34 10.53 -26.47 -2.39
N ASP A 35 9.59 -25.52 -2.35
CA ASP A 35 8.15 -25.82 -2.40
C ASP A 35 7.35 -24.67 -3.01
N ILE A 36 6.09 -24.95 -3.35
CA ILE A 36 5.14 -23.96 -3.88
C ILE A 36 3.81 -24.01 -3.16
N ASN A 37 3.10 -22.88 -3.08
CA ASN A 37 1.81 -22.78 -2.41
C ASN A 37 1.81 -23.26 -0.95
N LEU A 38 2.89 -22.97 -0.21
CA LEU A 38 2.92 -23.11 1.24
C LEU A 38 2.84 -21.75 1.93
N PRO A 39 2.31 -21.68 3.16
CA PRO A 39 2.43 -20.49 3.98
C PRO A 39 3.89 -20.13 4.25
N ILE A 40 4.26 -18.85 4.07
CA ILE A 40 5.61 -18.35 4.30
C ILE A 40 5.61 -17.14 5.23
N ALA A 41 6.77 -16.86 5.83
CA ALA A 41 7.05 -15.56 6.43
C ALA A 41 7.78 -14.69 5.40
N CYS A 42 7.13 -13.60 4.96
CA CYS A 42 7.72 -12.62 4.04
C CYS A 42 7.55 -11.23 4.65
N GLY A 43 8.61 -10.41 4.70
CA GLY A 43 8.51 -9.07 5.31
C GLY A 43 8.10 -9.08 6.79
N LYS A 44 8.45 -10.14 7.54
CA LYS A 44 8.03 -10.38 8.93
C LYS A 44 6.51 -10.58 9.12
N VAL A 45 5.76 -10.83 8.05
CA VAL A 45 4.33 -11.15 8.09
C VAL A 45 4.04 -12.53 7.49
N LEU A 46 2.94 -13.14 7.94
CA LEU A 46 2.45 -14.40 7.39
C LEU A 46 1.78 -14.15 6.04
N VAL A 47 2.22 -14.87 5.02
CA VAL A 47 1.59 -14.88 3.69
C VAL A 47 1.11 -16.29 3.40
N ARG A 48 -0.16 -16.44 3.05
CA ARG A 48 -0.77 -17.71 2.69
C ARG A 48 -1.10 -17.75 1.20
N PRO A 49 -1.12 -18.95 0.59
CA PRO A 49 -1.66 -19.11 -0.75
C PRO A 49 -3.10 -18.57 -0.82
N GLY A 50 -3.36 -17.73 -1.82
CA GLY A 50 -4.66 -17.07 -2.01
C GLY A 50 -4.83 -15.74 -1.28
N ASP A 51 -3.86 -15.30 -0.46
CA ASP A 51 -3.87 -13.93 0.04
C ASP A 51 -3.69 -12.93 -1.11
N ILE A 52 -4.35 -11.78 -0.99
CA ILE A 52 -4.25 -10.70 -1.97
C ILE A 52 -3.01 -9.88 -1.62
N ILE A 53 -2.13 -9.67 -2.59
CA ILE A 53 -0.97 -8.79 -2.44
C ILE A 53 -1.27 -7.48 -3.16
N MET A 54 -1.21 -6.38 -2.43
CA MET A 54 -1.32 -5.03 -2.99
C MET A 54 -0.01 -4.29 -2.75
N ALA A 55 0.50 -3.62 -3.77
CA ALA A 55 1.75 -2.89 -3.66
C ALA A 55 1.72 -1.64 -4.56
N ASP A 56 2.32 -0.56 -4.06
CA ASP A 56 2.51 0.73 -4.73
C ASP A 56 3.92 1.25 -4.46
N ASP A 57 4.18 2.55 -4.57
CA ASP A 57 5.49 3.15 -4.28
C ASP A 57 5.80 3.25 -2.77
N GLY A 58 4.77 3.18 -1.91
CA GLY A 58 4.90 3.26 -0.45
C GLY A 58 5.21 1.92 0.20
N GLY A 59 4.88 0.81 -0.45
CA GLY A 59 5.21 -0.52 0.02
C GLY A 59 4.33 -1.62 -0.55
N ALA A 60 4.40 -2.78 0.09
CA ALA A 60 3.53 -3.91 -0.20
C ALA A 60 2.81 -4.38 1.07
N ILE A 61 1.53 -4.72 0.93
CA ILE A 61 0.67 -5.23 2.00
C ILE A 61 0.07 -6.57 1.63
N VAL A 62 -0.28 -7.35 2.66
CA VAL A 62 -0.92 -8.66 2.53
C VAL A 62 -2.34 -8.55 3.07
N VAL A 63 -3.31 -8.88 2.23
CA VAL A 63 -4.73 -8.79 2.55
C VAL A 63 -5.37 -10.17 2.52
N PRO A 64 -5.75 -10.73 3.67
CA PRO A 64 -6.55 -11.94 3.72
C PRO A 64 -7.90 -11.73 3.00
N PRO A 65 -8.34 -12.62 2.09
CA PRO A 65 -9.53 -12.40 1.27
C PRO A 65 -10.80 -12.15 2.08
N ARG A 66 -10.95 -12.83 3.22
CA ARG A 66 -12.08 -12.62 4.16
C ARG A 66 -12.17 -11.22 4.74
N LEU A 67 -11.06 -10.47 4.77
CA LEU A 67 -11.01 -9.10 5.28
C LEU A 67 -11.17 -8.06 4.16
N ALA A 68 -11.05 -8.46 2.89
CA ALA A 68 -11.09 -7.53 1.76
C ALA A 68 -12.36 -6.64 1.75
N PRO A 69 -13.60 -7.18 1.96
CA PRO A 69 -14.79 -6.33 1.97
C PRO A 69 -14.75 -5.24 3.05
N LYS A 70 -14.32 -5.60 4.26
CA LYS A 70 -14.19 -4.66 5.38
C LYS A 70 -13.10 -3.63 5.14
N ILE A 71 -11.99 -4.02 4.50
CA ILE A 71 -10.91 -3.10 4.17
C ILE A 71 -11.36 -2.10 3.11
N ILE A 72 -12.12 -2.54 2.10
CA ILE A 72 -12.66 -1.66 1.05
C ILE A 72 -13.60 -0.62 1.65
N GLU A 73 -14.51 -1.03 2.54
CA GLU A 73 -15.42 -0.12 3.27
C GLU A 73 -14.64 0.97 4.03
N ILE A 74 -13.71 0.55 4.91
CA ILE A 74 -12.91 1.49 5.73
C ILE A 74 -12.01 2.38 4.87
N ALA A 75 -11.44 1.84 3.79
CA ALA A 75 -10.57 2.59 2.89
C ALA A 75 -11.36 3.66 2.12
N GLY A 76 -12.60 3.34 1.70
CA GLY A 76 -13.48 4.30 1.04
C GLY A 76 -13.80 5.51 1.91
N GLU A 77 -14.23 5.27 3.16
CA GLU A 77 -14.50 6.35 4.13
C GLU A 77 -13.28 7.26 4.36
N ARG A 78 -12.08 6.66 4.38
CA ARG A 78 -10.82 7.38 4.59
C ARG A 78 -10.40 8.20 3.37
N ASP A 79 -10.65 7.70 2.16
CA ASP A 79 -10.25 8.39 0.93
C ASP A 79 -11.00 9.72 0.78
N GLU A 80 -12.31 9.74 1.03
CA GLU A 80 -13.11 10.98 1.01
C GLU A 80 -12.61 12.00 2.04
N HIS A 81 -12.33 11.53 3.26
CA HIS A 81 -11.76 12.36 4.30
C HIS A 81 -10.36 12.91 3.90
N GLU A 82 -9.53 12.09 3.27
CA GLU A 82 -8.21 12.52 2.80
C GLU A 82 -8.29 13.54 1.66
N VAL A 83 -9.27 13.41 0.76
CA VAL A 83 -9.55 14.41 -0.29
C VAL A 83 -9.87 15.76 0.33
N PHE A 84 -10.76 15.80 1.32
CA PHE A 84 -11.11 17.02 2.03
C PHE A 84 -9.89 17.65 2.72
N VAL A 85 -9.17 16.88 3.52
CA VAL A 85 -8.00 17.38 4.26
C VAL A 85 -6.94 17.92 3.29
N ARG A 86 -6.68 17.21 2.19
CA ARG A 86 -5.71 17.62 1.18
C ARG A 86 -6.12 18.92 0.48
N MET A 87 -7.41 19.10 0.19
CA MET A 87 -7.94 20.34 -0.37
C MET A 87 -7.74 21.51 0.60
N ARG A 88 -8.15 21.37 1.87
CA ARG A 88 -8.02 22.44 2.88
C ARG A 88 -6.57 22.82 3.15
N LEU A 89 -5.66 21.85 3.21
CA LEU A 89 -4.23 22.12 3.37
C LEU A 89 -3.66 22.90 2.17
N ARG A 90 -4.11 22.64 0.95
CA ARG A 90 -3.70 23.40 -0.25
C ARG A 90 -4.22 24.83 -0.25
N GLU A 91 -5.36 25.07 0.38
CA GLU A 91 -5.96 26.40 0.58
C GLU A 91 -5.30 27.19 1.72
N GLY A 92 -4.31 26.61 2.41
CA GLY A 92 -3.61 27.25 3.52
C GLY A 92 -4.21 26.95 4.90
N GLY A 93 -5.06 25.92 5.02
CA GLY A 93 -5.58 25.44 6.29
C GLY A 93 -4.48 25.01 7.26
N GLU A 94 -4.71 25.22 8.55
CA GLU A 94 -3.73 24.91 9.60
C GLU A 94 -3.59 23.39 9.82
N LEU A 95 -2.36 22.89 9.80
CA LEU A 95 -2.08 21.45 9.92
C LEU A 95 -2.67 20.82 11.20
N ASN A 96 -2.62 21.55 12.32
CA ASN A 96 -3.10 21.07 13.62
C ASN A 96 -4.63 20.90 13.70
N LYS A 97 -5.38 21.38 12.72
CA LYS A 97 -6.82 21.12 12.62
C LYS A 97 -7.11 19.72 12.08
N TYR A 98 -6.24 19.22 11.21
CA TYR A 98 -6.44 17.97 10.48
C TYR A 98 -5.55 16.82 11.00
N TYR A 99 -4.42 17.13 11.64
CA TYR A 99 -3.49 16.13 12.19
C TYR A 99 -2.95 16.55 13.59
N PRO A 100 -3.50 16.02 14.70
CA PRO A 100 -4.66 15.13 14.78
C PRO A 100 -5.95 15.88 14.45
N PHE A 101 -6.92 15.17 13.88
CA PHE A 101 -8.18 15.74 13.45
C PHE A 101 -8.99 16.22 14.66
N ASN A 102 -9.22 17.53 14.74
CA ASN A 102 -9.84 18.16 15.90
C ASN A 102 -11.31 18.55 15.64
N GLU A 103 -12.00 19.07 16.65
CA GLU A 103 -13.41 19.46 16.55
C GLU A 103 -13.67 20.54 15.48
N GLU A 104 -12.69 21.40 15.19
CA GLU A 104 -12.83 22.42 14.15
C GLU A 104 -12.72 21.80 12.76
N GLY A 105 -11.75 20.91 12.53
CA GLY A 105 -11.63 20.15 11.30
C GLY A 105 -12.88 19.30 11.01
N LEU A 106 -13.49 18.73 12.05
CA LEU A 106 -14.73 17.96 11.94
C LEU A 106 -15.91 18.82 11.48
N ARG A 107 -16.10 20.02 12.06
CA ARG A 107 -17.15 20.93 11.62
C ARG A 107 -16.99 21.33 10.15
N GLU A 108 -15.78 21.69 9.74
CA GLU A 108 -15.51 22.05 8.33
C GLU A 108 -15.78 20.86 7.39
N TYR A 109 -15.49 19.63 7.82
CA TYR A 109 -15.75 18.42 7.05
C TYR A 109 -17.24 18.13 6.93
N GLU A 110 -18.00 18.24 8.02
CA GLU A 110 -19.46 18.08 8.02
C GLU A 110 -20.15 19.12 7.13
N GLU A 111 -19.72 20.38 7.18
CA GLU A 111 -20.19 21.45 6.29
C GLU A 111 -19.87 21.15 4.82
N TRP A 112 -18.68 20.61 4.54
CA TRP A 112 -18.27 20.22 3.20
C TRP A 112 -19.09 19.05 2.66
N LEU A 113 -19.40 18.04 3.49
CA LEU A 113 -20.28 16.93 3.12
C LEU A 113 -21.70 17.41 2.83
N ALA A 114 -22.26 18.27 3.68
CA ALA A 114 -23.61 18.82 3.49
C ALA A 114 -23.75 19.69 2.23
N ALA A 115 -22.64 20.26 1.73
CA ALA A 115 -22.63 21.03 0.49
C ALA A 115 -22.52 20.16 -0.79
N GLN A 116 -22.25 18.86 -0.65
CA GLN A 116 -22.17 17.89 -1.75
C GLN A 116 -23.50 17.14 -2.00
N GLU A 117 -24.44 17.20 -1.05
CA GLU A 117 -25.83 16.71 -1.18
C GLU A 117 -26.75 17.71 -1.90
#